data_AF-A0A930F3J3-F1
#
_entry.id   AF-A0A930F3J3-F1
#
_cell.length_a   1.000
_cell.length_b   1.000
_cell.length_c   1.000
_cell.angle_alpha   90.00
_cell.angle_beta   90.00
_cell.angle_gamma   90.00
#
_symmetry.space_group_name_H-M   'P 1'
#
loop_
_entity.id
_entity.type
_entity.pdbx_description
1 polymer ?
#
loop_
_entity_poly.entity_id
_entity_poly.type
_entity_poly.pdbx_seq_one_letter_code
_entity_poly.pdbx_strand_id
1 'polypeptide(L)'
;MNGLPFSFENARLLYRAIYYSCHREDDMKKWYSENYNVDVNVYPSTQSYCVVNNTYEPQDTVIYRGDGSFFSLHLEANEIKWYQI
;
A
#
# COMPACT_ATOMS: atom_id res chain seq x y z
N MET A 1 11.31 26.42 -2.82
CA MET A 1 11.83 25.30 -2.02
C MET A 1 11.56 24.03 -2.82
N ASN A 2 12.56 23.51 -3.53
CA ASN A 2 12.43 22.27 -4.32
C ASN A 2 12.67 21.08 -3.40
N GLY A 3 11.64 20.69 -2.65
CA GLY A 3 11.66 19.53 -1.76
C GLY A 3 10.37 18.75 -1.90
N LEU A 4 10.38 17.50 -1.42
CA LEU A 4 9.22 16.63 -1.40
C LEU A 4 8.77 16.46 0.06
N PRO A 5 8.05 17.44 0.64
CA PRO A 5 7.59 17.35 2.03
C PRO A 5 6.71 16.12 2.22
N PHE A 6 6.75 15.52 3.41
CA PHE A 6 5.99 14.30 3.67
C PHE A 6 4.48 14.55 3.59
N SER A 7 3.83 13.84 2.67
CA SER A 7 2.38 13.61 2.61
C SER A 7 2.16 12.22 2.01
N PHE A 8 0.97 11.64 2.18
CA PHE A 8 0.67 10.32 1.59
C PHE A 8 0.72 10.35 0.06
N GLU A 9 0.31 11.46 -0.57
CA GLU A 9 0.40 11.67 -2.01
C GLU A 9 1.85 11.73 -2.48
N ASN A 10 2.70 12.46 -1.76
CA ASN A 10 4.12 12.59 -2.07
C ASN A 10 4.86 11.27 -1.85
N ALA A 11 4.53 10.52 -0.79
CA ALA A 11 5.04 9.17 -0.57
C ALA A 11 4.67 8.24 -1.75
N ARG A 12 3.42 8.30 -2.21
CA ARG A 12 2.97 7.54 -3.39
C ARG A 12 3.68 7.97 -4.68
N LEU A 13 3.91 9.27 -4.87
CA LEU A 13 4.63 9.81 -6.02
C LEU A 13 6.08 9.31 -6.02
N LEU A 14 6.77 9.39 -4.88
CA LEU A 14 8.13 8.89 -4.73
C LEU A 14 8.19 7.37 -4.98
N TYR A 15 7.24 6.61 -4.45
CA TYR A 15 7.13 5.17 -4.67
C TYR A 15 7.02 4.84 -6.17
N ARG A 16 6.13 5.52 -6.90
CA ARG A 16 5.98 5.37 -8.36
C ARG A 16 7.27 5.74 -9.10
N ALA A 17 7.94 6.81 -8.69
CA ALA A 17 9.20 7.25 -9.32
C ALA A 17 10.31 6.21 -9.17
N ILE A 18 10.42 5.55 -8.01
CA ILE A 18 11.41 4.48 -7.78
C ILE A 18 11.17 3.31 -8.75
N TYR A 19 9.93 2.82 -8.86
CA TYR A 19 9.60 1.72 -9.78
C TYR A 19 9.82 2.09 -11.25
N TYR A 20 9.43 3.31 -11.64
CA TYR A 20 9.67 3.82 -12.99
C TYR A 20 11.16 3.91 -13.32
N SER A 21 11.99 4.40 -12.39
CA SER A 21 13.43 4.51 -12.59
C SER A 21 14.14 3.16 -12.77
N CYS A 22 13.52 2.08 -12.30
CA CYS A 22 14.04 0.72 -12.42
C CYS A 22 13.46 -0.06 -13.61
N HIS A 23 12.56 0.52 -14.41
CA HIS A 23 11.77 -0.19 -15.43
C HIS A 23 10.98 -1.40 -14.86
N ARG A 24 10.36 -1.21 -13.68
CA ARG A 24 9.65 -2.27 -12.94
C ARG A 24 8.19 -1.90 -12.63
N GLU A 25 7.56 -1.09 -13.46
CA GLU A 25 6.18 -0.62 -13.27
C GLU A 25 5.19 -1.77 -13.04
N ASP A 26 5.41 -2.91 -13.72
CA ASP A 26 4.58 -4.12 -13.60
C ASP A 26 4.67 -4.79 -12.21
N ASP A 27 5.80 -4.64 -11.50
CA ASP A 27 5.99 -5.19 -10.16
C ASP A 27 5.35 -4.34 -9.07
N MET A 28 5.04 -3.07 -9.35
CA MET A 28 4.53 -2.11 -8.38
C MET A 28 3.23 -2.58 -7.72
N LYS A 29 2.39 -3.32 -8.45
CA LYS A 29 1.10 -3.81 -7.94
C LYS A 29 1.21 -5.06 -7.06
N LYS A 30 2.42 -5.57 -6.78
CA LYS A 30 2.60 -6.67 -5.82
C LYS A 30 2.55 -6.10 -4.41
N TRP A 31 1.56 -6.51 -3.62
CA TRP A 31 1.35 -6.01 -2.24
C TRP A 31 1.09 -4.52 -2.22
N TYR A 32 0.04 -4.11 -2.94
CA TYR A 32 -0.28 -2.71 -3.23
C TYR A 32 -1.70 -2.39 -2.83
N SER A 33 -1.92 -1.17 -2.33
CA SER A 33 -3.24 -0.60 -2.07
C SER A 33 -3.55 0.49 -3.10
N GLU A 34 -4.75 0.53 -3.68
CA GLU A 34 -5.16 1.64 -4.58
C GLU A 34 -5.29 2.97 -3.86
N ASN A 35 -5.70 2.94 -2.60
CA ASN A 35 -5.77 4.11 -1.74
C ASN A 35 -4.39 4.41 -1.14
N TYR A 36 -3.89 5.63 -1.34
CA TYR A 36 -2.59 6.08 -0.81
C TYR A 36 -2.60 6.32 0.71
N ASN A 37 -3.78 6.38 1.33
CA ASN A 37 -3.94 6.46 2.79
C ASN A 37 -3.80 5.10 3.49
N VAL A 38 -3.81 4.01 2.70
CA VAL A 38 -3.75 2.64 3.21
C VAL A 38 -2.48 1.96 2.70
N ASP A 39 -1.71 1.37 3.61
CA ASP A 39 -0.47 0.66 3.30
C ASP A 39 -0.61 -0.86 3.48
N VAL A 40 0.19 -1.61 2.73
CA VAL A 40 0.29 -3.07 2.83
C VAL A 40 1.72 -3.43 3.23
N ASN A 41 1.89 -4.09 4.37
CA ASN A 41 3.18 -4.53 4.88
C ASN A 41 3.24 -6.05 4.92
N VAL A 42 4.27 -6.64 4.31
CA VAL A 42 4.41 -8.08 4.14
C VAL A 42 5.57 -8.59 4.98
N TYR A 43 5.34 -9.71 5.67
CA TYR A 43 6.30 -10.39 6.53
C TYR A 43 6.50 -11.83 6.03
N PRO A 44 7.39 -12.06 5.06
CA PRO A 44 7.58 -13.37 4.45
C PRO A 44 8.03 -14.46 5.44
N SER A 45 8.79 -14.08 6.47
CA SER A 45 9.28 -15.01 7.50
C SER A 45 8.17 -15.65 8.32
N THR A 46 7.04 -14.97 8.49
CA THR A 46 5.86 -15.44 9.25
C THR A 46 4.68 -15.79 8.35
N GLN A 47 4.86 -15.77 7.03
CA GLN A 47 3.81 -15.97 6.03
C GLN A 47 2.56 -15.11 6.29
N SER A 48 2.76 -13.86 6.68
CA SER A 48 1.67 -12.94 7.01
C SER A 48 1.88 -11.56 6.41
N TYR A 49 0.78 -10.83 6.23
CA TYR A 49 0.80 -9.43 5.84
C TYR A 49 -0.27 -8.66 6.61
N CYS A 50 -0.07 -7.35 6.77
CA CYS A 50 -1.07 -6.47 7.35
C CYS A 50 -1.43 -5.34 6.39
N VAL A 51 -2.67 -4.90 6.49
CA VAL A 51 -3.20 -3.73 5.79
C VAL A 51 -3.55 -2.70 6.85
N VAL A 52 -3.00 -1.49 6.71
CA VAL A 52 -3.03 -0.44 7.74
C VAL A 52 -3.68 0.81 7.16
N ASN A 53 -4.75 1.28 7.79
CA ASN A 53 -5.27 2.63 7.54
C ASN A 53 -4.47 3.63 8.38
N ASN A 54 -3.73 4.53 7.73
CA ASN A 54 -2.91 5.53 8.41
C ASN A 54 -3.68 6.82 8.77
N THR A 55 -5.01 6.84 8.61
CA THR A 55 -5.84 8.02 8.82
C THR A 55 -6.82 7.83 9.99
N TYR A 56 -7.30 8.95 10.51
CA TYR A 56 -8.35 8.99 11.54
C TYR A 56 -9.77 8.90 10.95
N GLU A 57 -9.91 8.57 9.66
CA GLU A 57 -11.18 8.44 8.96
C GLU A 57 -11.29 7.03 8.35
N PRO A 58 -12.51 6.49 8.17
CA PRO A 58 -12.70 5.25 7.44
C PRO A 58 -12.19 5.35 6.00
N GLN A 59 -11.61 4.27 5.48
CA GLN A 59 -11.04 4.21 4.14
C GLN A 59 -11.50 2.96 3.41
N ASP A 60 -11.90 3.15 2.16
CA ASP A 60 -12.09 2.05 1.21
C ASP A 60 -10.85 1.93 0.32
N THR A 61 -10.48 0.69 0.01
CA THR A 61 -9.37 0.42 -0.90
C THR A 61 -9.55 -0.91 -1.62
N VAL A 62 -8.73 -1.12 -2.65
CA VAL A 62 -8.51 -2.42 -3.29
C VAL A 62 -7.08 -2.84 -3.00
N ILE A 63 -6.92 -4.02 -2.39
CA ILE A 63 -5.64 -4.61 -2.05
C ILE A 63 -5.25 -5.62 -3.12
N TYR A 64 -4.09 -5.44 -3.73
CA TYR A 64 -3.44 -6.40 -4.62
C TYR A 64 -2.43 -7.23 -3.85
N ARG A 65 -2.51 -8.55 -3.99
CA ARG A 65 -1.62 -9.51 -3.36
C ARG A 65 -0.45 -9.86 -4.27
N GLY A 66 0.56 -10.52 -3.72
CA GLY A 66 1.75 -10.94 -4.47
C GLY A 66 1.48 -11.95 -5.60
N ASP A 67 0.34 -12.67 -5.54
CA ASP A 67 -0.11 -13.63 -6.55
C ASP A 67 -0.88 -12.99 -7.72
N GLY A 68 -1.07 -11.67 -7.69
CA GLY A 68 -1.83 -10.92 -8.70
C GLY A 68 -3.34 -10.88 -8.45
N SER A 69 -3.84 -11.58 -7.43
CA SER A 69 -5.24 -11.45 -7.01
C SER A 69 -5.48 -10.13 -6.28
N PHE A 70 -6.73 -9.68 -6.26
CA PHE A 70 -7.11 -8.46 -5.56
C PHE A 70 -8.49 -8.57 -4.91
N PHE A 71 -8.74 -7.77 -3.88
CA PHE A 71 -10.03 -7.69 -3.21
C PHE A 71 -10.31 -6.29 -2.66
N SER A 72 -11.58 -5.90 -2.62
CA SER A 72 -12.02 -4.67 -1.96
C SER A 72 -12.02 -4.84 -0.45
N LEU A 73 -11.59 -3.81 0.26
CA LEU A 73 -11.51 -3.78 1.72
C LEU A 73 -11.96 -2.42 2.25
N HIS A 74 -12.88 -2.48 3.21
CA HIS A 74 -13.23 -1.36 4.07
C HIS A 74 -12.41 -1.43 5.36
N LEU A 75 -11.85 -0.30 5.79
CA LEU A 75 -11.10 -0.16 7.03
C LEU A 75 -11.66 1.00 7.85
N GLU A 76 -11.90 0.76 9.13
CA GLU A 76 -12.22 1.83 10.08
C GLU A 76 -11.00 2.73 10.33
N ALA A 77 -11.23 3.87 10.98
CA ALA A 77 -10.17 4.81 11.38
C ALA A 77 -9.07 4.09 12.19
N ASN A 78 -7.81 4.21 11.75
CA ASN A 78 -6.64 3.53 12.34
C ASN A 78 -6.73 1.99 12.41
N GLU A 79 -7.62 1.36 11.64
CA GLU A 79 -7.76 -0.10 11.67
C GLU A 79 -6.55 -0.81 11.02
N ILE A 80 -6.13 -1.91 11.65
CA ILE A 80 -5.09 -2.80 11.13
C ILE A 80 -5.67 -4.20 10.98
N LYS A 81 -5.69 -4.72 9.75
CA LYS A 81 -6.13 -6.09 9.46
C LYS A 81 -4.95 -6.97 9.09
N TRP A 82 -4.90 -8.15 9.70
CA TRP A 82 -3.87 -9.15 9.46
C TRP A 82 -4.42 -10.30 8.61
N TYR A 83 -3.58 -10.78 7.70
CA TYR A 83 -3.89 -11.87 6.78
C TYR A 83 -2.69 -12.82 6.66
N GLN A 84 -2.95 -14.04 6.20
CA GLN A 84 -1.91 -14.99 5.80
C GLN A 84 -1.64 -14.89 4.30
N ILE A 85 -0.37 -15.10 3.92
CA ILE A 85 0.13 -15.09 2.53
C ILE A 85 -0.26 -16.40 1.83
#